data_AF-A0A8S4BKN0-F1
#
_entry.id   AF-A0A8S4BKN0-F1
#
_cell.length_a   1.000
_cell.length_b   1.000
_cell.length_c   1.000
_cell.angle_alpha   90.00
_cell.angle_beta   90.00
_cell.angle_gamma   90.00
#
_symmetry.space_group_name_H-M   'P 1'
#
loop_
_entity.id
_entity.type
_entity.pdbx_description
1 polymer ?
#
loop_
_entity_poly.entity_id
_entity_poly.type
_entity_poly.pdbx_seq_one_letter_code
_entity_poly.pdbx_strand_id
1 'polypeptide(L)'
;MRAPVCAALLVWLLSDAAARDFTEEEMAAVRQRIKSMFYHAYNSYLDHAFPYDELRPLTCDGQDTWGSFSLTLIDALDTLLVLGNHTEFQRVASLLQDAVDFDIDVNASVFETNIRVVGGLLSAHLLAGRGGMELEPGWPCSGPLLRMAEDAARKLLPAFQTPSGMPYGTVNLLRGVSPSETPVTCTAGVGTFILEFSALSRLTGDPVFEDTARRALSALWQTRSDIGLVGNHIDVLSRKWVAQDAGIGAGVDSYFEYLVKGAILLQDQELLSMFRAYDRAIQNYTRFDDWYLWVQMHKGTVSMPVFQSLEAFWPGLQSLLGDLDRAVRTFQNYYSVWRQFGGLPEFYSIPQGYTVDKREGYPLRPDQVGSVVM
;
A
#
# COMPACT_ATOMS: atom_id res chain seq x y z
N MET A 1 6.88 64.13 -25.41
CA MET A 1 7.77 63.09 -24.84
C MET A 1 6.95 62.22 -23.90
N ARG A 2 7.22 60.91 -23.92
CA ARG A 2 6.31 59.80 -23.63
C ARG A 2 5.74 59.78 -22.20
N ALA A 3 4.43 59.61 -22.08
CA ALA A 3 3.76 59.19 -20.84
C ALA A 3 3.83 57.64 -20.73
N PRO A 4 4.07 57.07 -19.54
CA PRO A 4 4.10 55.62 -19.35
C PRO A 4 2.66 55.11 -19.23
N VAL A 5 2.25 54.26 -20.15
CA VAL A 5 0.97 53.56 -20.10
C VAL A 5 1.13 52.28 -19.29
N CYS A 6 0.37 52.21 -18.20
CA CYS A 6 -0.11 51.04 -17.45
C CYS A 6 0.46 49.66 -17.83
N ALA A 7 1.47 49.20 -17.08
CA ALA A 7 1.81 47.78 -16.95
C ALA A 7 1.30 47.16 -15.63
N ALA A 8 0.46 47.87 -14.87
CA ALA A 8 -0.03 47.43 -13.55
C ALA A 8 -1.39 46.70 -13.58
N LEU A 9 -2.06 46.66 -14.73
CA LEU A 9 -3.41 46.07 -14.86
C LEU A 9 -3.44 44.62 -15.36
N LEU A 10 -2.28 44.03 -15.69
CA LEU A 10 -2.18 42.64 -16.17
C LEU A 10 -1.81 41.63 -15.09
N VAL A 11 -1.41 42.09 -13.88
CA VAL A 11 -1.05 41.19 -12.77
C VAL A 11 -2.27 40.77 -11.94
N TRP A 12 -3.39 41.51 -12.03
CA TRP A 12 -4.63 41.21 -11.31
C TRP A 12 -5.56 40.20 -12.00
N LEU A 13 -5.18 39.70 -13.19
CA LEU A 13 -6.00 38.73 -13.94
C LEU A 13 -5.47 37.27 -13.86
N LEU A 14 -4.45 37.01 -13.05
CA LEU A 14 -3.83 35.68 -12.94
C LEU A 14 -3.87 35.07 -11.53
N SER A 15 -4.60 35.65 -10.57
CA SER A 15 -4.73 35.09 -9.21
C SER A 15 -6.17 34.84 -8.74
N ASP A 16 -7.14 34.74 -9.65
CA ASP A 16 -8.53 34.37 -9.32
C ASP A 16 -8.82 32.90 -9.68
N ALA A 17 -7.90 32.00 -9.34
CA ALA A 17 -8.32 30.66 -8.95
C ALA A 17 -8.86 30.77 -7.52
N ALA A 18 -10.02 31.40 -7.36
CA ALA A 18 -10.74 31.35 -6.10
C ALA A 18 -10.88 29.88 -5.72
N ALA A 19 -10.32 29.50 -4.57
CA ALA A 19 -10.55 28.17 -4.02
C ALA A 19 -12.07 27.99 -3.94
N ARG A 20 -12.60 27.04 -4.70
CA ARG A 20 -14.02 26.72 -4.60
C ARG A 20 -14.22 26.05 -3.25
N ASP A 21 -14.73 26.81 -2.30
CA ASP A 21 -15.18 26.23 -1.04
C ASP A 21 -16.45 25.44 -1.31
N PHE A 22 -16.42 24.15 -0.98
CA PHE A 22 -17.59 23.29 -1.05
C PHE A 22 -18.53 23.63 0.11
N THR A 23 -19.80 23.82 -0.19
CA THR A 23 -20.84 23.96 0.84
C THR A 23 -21.03 22.62 1.56
N GLU A 24 -21.52 22.64 2.81
CA GLU A 24 -21.85 21.40 3.52
C GLU A 24 -22.90 20.56 2.79
N GLU A 25 -23.81 21.19 2.04
CA GLU A 25 -24.80 20.49 1.22
C GLU A 25 -24.13 19.75 0.05
N GLU A 26 -23.20 20.38 -0.66
CA GLU A 26 -22.41 19.72 -1.71
C GLU A 26 -21.56 18.58 -1.14
N MET A 27 -20.89 18.80 0.00
CA MET A 27 -20.10 17.77 0.66
C MET A 27 -20.97 16.60 1.11
N ALA A 28 -22.17 16.86 1.67
CA ALA A 28 -23.12 15.83 2.05
C ALA A 28 -23.60 15.03 0.83
N ALA A 29 -23.89 15.69 -0.29
CA ALA A 29 -24.28 15.03 -1.53
C ALA A 29 -23.17 14.11 -2.07
N VAL A 30 -21.91 14.56 -2.03
CA VAL A 30 -20.75 13.75 -2.42
C VAL A 30 -20.56 12.55 -1.47
N ARG A 31 -20.62 12.76 -0.15
CA ARG A 31 -20.55 11.68 0.86
C ARG A 31 -21.63 10.61 0.60
N GLN A 32 -22.87 11.03 0.32
CA GLN A 32 -23.97 10.11 0.04
C GLN A 32 -23.77 9.35 -1.28
N ARG A 33 -23.22 10.00 -2.31
CA ARG A 33 -22.87 9.35 -3.57
C ARG A 33 -21.79 8.28 -3.39
N ILE A 34 -20.72 8.60 -2.64
CA ILE A 34 -19.64 7.64 -2.33
C ILE A 34 -20.21 6.45 -1.56
N LYS A 35 -21.04 6.71 -0.55
CA LYS A 35 -21.73 5.64 0.22
C LYS A 35 -22.56 4.74 -0.71
N SER A 36 -23.33 5.33 -1.63
CA SER A 36 -24.12 4.57 -2.61
C SER A 36 -23.24 3.70 -3.53
N MET A 37 -22.10 4.23 -4.00
CA MET A 37 -21.16 3.47 -4.82
C MET A 37 -20.53 2.31 -4.06
N PHE A 38 -20.17 2.52 -2.79
CA PHE A 38 -19.69 1.45 -1.92
C PHE A 38 -20.73 0.33 -1.80
N TYR A 39 -21.98 0.64 -1.43
CA TYR A 39 -23.01 -0.39 -1.28
C TYR A 39 -23.40 -1.07 -2.60
N HIS A 40 -23.31 -0.36 -3.72
CA HIS A 40 -23.47 -1.00 -5.03
C HIS A 40 -22.42 -2.09 -5.26
N ALA A 41 -21.14 -1.79 -5.03
CA ALA A 41 -20.06 -2.76 -5.20
C ALA A 41 -20.11 -3.88 -4.13
N TYR A 42 -20.28 -3.50 -2.87
CA TYR A 42 -20.34 -4.41 -1.73
C TYR A 42 -21.49 -5.41 -1.83
N ASN A 43 -22.71 -4.95 -2.14
CA ASN A 43 -23.85 -5.86 -2.31
C ASN A 43 -23.66 -6.76 -3.54
N SER A 44 -23.12 -6.23 -4.64
CA SER A 44 -22.82 -7.04 -5.82
C SER A 44 -21.80 -8.15 -5.53
N TYR A 45 -20.80 -7.87 -4.68
CA TYR A 45 -19.86 -8.89 -4.21
C TYR A 45 -20.58 -9.98 -3.40
N LEU A 46 -21.43 -9.59 -2.44
CA LEU A 46 -22.20 -10.56 -1.65
C LEU A 46 -23.12 -11.43 -2.52
N ASP A 47 -23.74 -10.85 -3.55
CA ASP A 47 -24.71 -11.54 -4.40
C ASP A 47 -24.06 -12.46 -5.45
N HIS A 48 -22.85 -12.13 -5.92
CA HIS A 48 -22.26 -12.76 -7.11
C HIS A 48 -20.89 -13.42 -6.88
N ALA A 49 -20.18 -13.08 -5.80
CA ALA A 49 -18.80 -13.50 -5.60
C ALA A 49 -18.53 -14.09 -4.23
N PHE A 50 -19.30 -13.80 -3.18
CA PHE A 50 -19.09 -14.47 -1.89
C PHE A 50 -19.25 -16.00 -2.03
N PRO A 51 -18.32 -16.84 -1.52
CA PRO A 51 -17.21 -16.52 -0.61
C PRO A 51 -15.83 -16.31 -1.27
N TYR A 52 -15.74 -16.20 -2.60
CA TYR A 52 -14.49 -15.98 -3.32
C TYR A 52 -13.80 -14.67 -2.91
N ASP A 53 -12.51 -14.55 -3.21
CA ASP A 53 -11.72 -13.37 -2.85
C ASP A 53 -12.23 -12.08 -3.50
N GLU A 54 -12.56 -12.13 -4.80
CA GLU A 54 -12.89 -10.95 -5.61
C GLU A 54 -14.09 -11.18 -6.53
N LEU A 55 -14.82 -10.10 -6.82
CA LEU A 55 -15.85 -10.06 -7.84
C LEU A 55 -15.24 -9.70 -9.20
N ARG A 56 -15.61 -10.44 -10.25
CA ARG A 56 -15.47 -10.00 -11.63
C ARG A 56 -16.76 -9.31 -12.08
N PRO A 57 -16.84 -7.97 -12.02
CA PRO A 57 -18.12 -7.26 -12.15
C PRO A 57 -18.72 -7.30 -13.56
N LEU A 58 -17.94 -7.63 -14.59
CA LEU A 58 -18.44 -7.73 -15.97
C LEU A 58 -19.07 -9.09 -16.27
N THR A 59 -18.55 -10.16 -15.67
CA THR A 59 -19.05 -11.53 -15.82
C THR A 59 -20.01 -11.93 -14.69
N CYS A 60 -20.09 -11.13 -13.63
CA CYS A 60 -20.91 -11.35 -12.44
C CYS A 60 -20.64 -12.70 -11.77
N ASP A 61 -19.36 -13.03 -11.61
CA ASP A 61 -18.91 -14.23 -10.89
C ASP A 61 -17.68 -13.94 -10.02
N GLY A 62 -17.40 -14.84 -9.07
CA GLY A 62 -16.25 -14.75 -8.18
C GLY A 62 -14.96 -15.32 -8.78
N GLN A 63 -13.83 -14.95 -8.16
CA GLN A 63 -12.53 -15.57 -8.38
C GLN A 63 -11.70 -15.57 -7.08
N ASP A 64 -10.91 -16.62 -6.87
CA ASP A 64 -9.89 -16.65 -5.83
C ASP A 64 -8.56 -16.16 -6.39
N THR A 65 -8.01 -15.14 -5.75
CA THR A 65 -6.80 -14.45 -6.22
C THR A 65 -5.63 -14.71 -5.27
N TRP A 66 -5.88 -14.80 -3.96
CA TRP A 66 -4.81 -14.75 -2.96
C TRP A 66 -4.91 -15.79 -1.84
N GLY A 67 -5.93 -16.64 -1.82
CA GLY A 67 -6.00 -17.78 -0.91
C GLY A 67 -7.40 -18.20 -0.48
N SER A 68 -8.46 -17.67 -1.10
CA SER A 68 -9.85 -18.01 -0.79
C SER A 68 -10.26 -17.64 0.65
N PHE A 69 -9.98 -16.38 1.02
CA PHE A 69 -10.23 -15.83 2.36
C PHE A 69 -11.51 -15.00 2.46
N SER A 70 -12.32 -14.94 1.38
CA SER A 70 -13.30 -13.86 1.20
C SER A 70 -12.64 -12.48 1.30
N LEU A 71 -11.50 -12.31 0.63
CA LEU A 71 -10.61 -11.15 0.76
C LEU A 71 -11.32 -9.79 0.71
N THR A 72 -12.21 -9.56 -0.26
CA THR A 72 -12.99 -8.32 -0.39
C THR A 72 -13.78 -8.01 0.89
N LEU A 73 -14.27 -9.05 1.57
CA LEU A 73 -15.05 -8.91 2.78
C LEU A 73 -14.19 -8.52 3.99
N ILE A 74 -12.98 -9.06 4.08
CA ILE A 74 -11.98 -8.65 5.09
C ILE A 74 -11.57 -7.19 4.86
N ASP A 75 -11.19 -6.84 3.63
CA ASP A 75 -10.77 -5.46 3.25
C ASP A 75 -11.91 -4.43 3.47
N ALA A 76 -13.18 -4.85 3.46
CA ALA A 76 -14.33 -3.95 3.64
C ALA A 76 -14.69 -3.66 5.11
N LEU A 77 -14.18 -4.42 6.08
CA LEU A 77 -14.60 -4.33 7.49
C LEU A 77 -14.42 -2.94 8.08
N ASP A 78 -13.21 -2.38 8.01
CA ASP A 78 -12.94 -1.05 8.56
C ASP A 78 -13.66 0.06 7.77
N THR A 79 -13.84 -0.12 6.46
CA THR A 79 -14.59 0.81 5.61
C THR A 79 -16.08 0.86 6.01
N LEU A 80 -16.69 -0.27 6.39
CA LEU A 80 -18.05 -0.29 6.93
C LEU A 80 -18.17 0.60 8.17
N LEU A 81 -17.15 0.61 9.04
CA LEU A 81 -17.10 1.48 10.21
C LEU A 81 -16.93 2.95 9.83
N VAL A 82 -16.04 3.26 8.87
CA VAL A 82 -15.87 4.63 8.35
C VAL A 82 -17.19 5.17 7.76
N LEU A 83 -18.00 4.31 7.12
CA LEU A 83 -19.33 4.66 6.59
C LEU A 83 -20.45 4.65 7.63
N GLY A 84 -20.14 4.32 8.89
CA GLY A 84 -21.06 4.28 10.03
C GLY A 84 -22.05 3.12 10.02
N ASN A 85 -21.78 2.03 9.29
CA ASN A 85 -22.65 0.85 9.24
C ASN A 85 -22.16 -0.24 10.20
N HIS A 86 -22.42 0.00 11.48
CA HIS A 86 -21.95 -0.88 12.56
C HIS A 86 -22.66 -2.24 12.56
N THR A 87 -23.95 -2.28 12.20
CA THR A 87 -24.71 -3.54 12.13
C THR A 87 -24.12 -4.49 11.09
N GLU A 88 -23.75 -3.96 9.92
CA GLU A 88 -23.15 -4.78 8.87
C GLU A 88 -21.72 -5.20 9.23
N PHE A 89 -20.93 -4.31 9.84
CA PHE A 89 -19.63 -4.67 10.39
C PHE A 89 -19.72 -5.85 11.36
N GLN A 90 -20.65 -5.83 12.31
CA GLN A 90 -20.87 -6.92 13.27
C GLN A 90 -21.26 -8.23 12.57
N ARG A 91 -22.18 -8.15 11.60
CA ARG A 91 -22.62 -9.31 10.81
C ARG A 91 -21.46 -9.95 10.05
N VAL A 92 -20.65 -9.13 9.39
CA VAL A 92 -19.51 -9.58 8.59
C VAL A 92 -18.41 -10.15 9.47
N ALA A 93 -18.09 -9.50 10.59
CA ALA A 93 -17.11 -9.99 11.54
C ALA A 93 -17.50 -11.38 12.09
N SER A 94 -18.79 -11.62 12.34
CA SER A 94 -19.30 -12.95 12.72
C SER A 94 -19.19 -13.93 11.56
N LEU A 95 -19.61 -13.54 10.35
CA LEU A 95 -19.56 -14.40 9.17
C LEU A 95 -18.14 -14.87 8.84
N LEU A 96 -17.15 -13.99 8.96
CA LEU A 96 -15.75 -14.32 8.69
C LEU A 96 -15.19 -15.32 9.72
N GLN A 97 -15.58 -15.22 10.99
CA GLN A 97 -15.20 -16.20 12.02
C GLN A 97 -15.74 -17.60 11.71
N ASP A 98 -16.92 -17.69 11.09
CA ASP A 98 -17.55 -18.96 10.75
C ASP A 98 -17.04 -19.53 9.41
N ALA A 99 -16.66 -18.66 8.46
CA ALA A 99 -16.39 -19.04 7.08
C ALA A 99 -14.90 -19.19 6.74
N VAL A 100 -14.01 -18.45 7.40
CA VAL A 100 -12.58 -18.40 7.04
C VAL A 100 -11.79 -19.44 7.83
N ASP A 101 -11.10 -20.32 7.11
CA ASP A 101 -10.18 -21.31 7.64
C ASP A 101 -8.79 -21.14 6.99
N PHE A 102 -7.76 -20.97 7.81
CA PHE A 102 -6.38 -20.85 7.35
C PHE A 102 -5.65 -22.19 7.27
N ASP A 103 -6.28 -23.31 7.67
CA ASP A 103 -5.73 -24.68 7.58
C ASP A 103 -6.08 -25.39 6.25
N ILE A 104 -5.96 -24.66 5.14
CA ILE A 104 -6.32 -25.14 3.80
C ILE A 104 -5.12 -25.36 2.88
N ASP A 105 -5.18 -26.38 2.01
CA ASP A 105 -4.12 -26.70 1.04
C ASP A 105 -4.14 -25.76 -0.17
N VAL A 106 -3.81 -24.50 0.06
CA VAL A 106 -3.75 -23.44 -0.96
C VAL A 106 -2.43 -22.68 -0.87
N ASN A 107 -1.93 -22.24 -2.02
CA ASN A 107 -0.79 -21.33 -2.08
C ASN A 107 -1.29 -19.88 -1.97
N ALA A 108 -0.70 -19.12 -1.05
CA ALA A 108 -1.02 -17.73 -0.79
C ALA A 108 0.22 -16.83 -0.95
N SER A 109 -0.01 -15.60 -1.43
CA SER A 109 1.04 -14.59 -1.51
C SER A 109 1.35 -14.05 -0.12
N VAL A 110 2.62 -14.16 0.30
CA VAL A 110 3.04 -13.75 1.65
C VAL A 110 2.82 -12.26 1.87
N PHE A 111 3.12 -11.45 0.84
CA PHE A 111 2.95 -10.00 0.87
C PHE A 111 1.46 -9.60 0.90
N GLU A 112 0.65 -10.13 -0.01
CA GLU A 112 -0.77 -9.74 -0.12
C GLU A 112 -1.57 -10.22 1.10
N THR A 113 -1.31 -11.43 1.59
CA THR A 113 -1.96 -11.94 2.80
C THR A 113 -1.60 -11.09 4.01
N ASN A 114 -0.37 -10.59 4.14
CA ASN A 114 -0.03 -9.70 5.24
C ASN A 114 -0.81 -8.37 5.18
N ILE A 115 -0.71 -7.63 4.08
CA ILE A 115 -1.26 -6.27 4.03
C ILE A 115 -2.79 -6.25 3.99
N ARG A 116 -3.44 -7.29 3.46
CA ARG A 116 -4.90 -7.36 3.32
C ARG A 116 -5.55 -8.14 4.46
N VAL A 117 -5.11 -9.38 4.67
CA VAL A 117 -5.76 -10.28 5.65
C VAL A 117 -5.31 -9.92 7.06
N VAL A 118 -4.01 -9.93 7.33
CA VAL A 118 -3.50 -9.62 8.68
C VAL A 118 -3.80 -8.15 9.01
N GLY A 119 -3.51 -7.23 8.09
CA GLY A 119 -3.80 -5.80 8.23
C GLY A 119 -5.29 -5.51 8.46
N GLY A 120 -6.19 -6.04 7.62
CA GLY A 120 -7.63 -5.84 7.72
C GLY A 120 -8.25 -6.44 8.98
N LEU A 121 -7.81 -7.63 9.40
CA LEU A 121 -8.27 -8.24 10.65
C LEU A 121 -7.78 -7.46 11.88
N LEU A 122 -6.53 -6.98 11.88
CA LEU A 122 -6.01 -6.13 12.94
C LEU A 122 -6.73 -4.79 13.03
N SER A 123 -6.98 -4.12 11.89
CA SER A 123 -7.70 -2.84 11.87
C SER A 123 -9.13 -3.01 12.39
N ALA A 124 -9.83 -4.06 11.92
CA ALA A 124 -11.16 -4.41 12.40
C ALA A 124 -11.19 -4.75 13.89
N HIS A 125 -10.22 -5.52 14.39
CA HIS A 125 -10.09 -5.85 15.81
C HIS A 125 -9.92 -4.62 16.71
N LEU A 126 -9.03 -3.70 16.31
CA LEU A 126 -8.77 -2.47 17.06
C LEU A 126 -9.95 -1.50 17.00
N LEU A 127 -10.80 -1.59 15.98
CA LEU A 127 -12.00 -0.78 15.83
C LEU A 127 -13.28 -1.48 16.32
N ALA A 128 -13.21 -2.75 16.73
CA ALA A 128 -14.37 -3.58 17.08
C ALA A 128 -15.28 -2.92 18.12
N GLY A 129 -14.71 -2.28 19.13
CA GLY A 129 -15.46 -1.56 20.16
C GLY A 129 -16.24 -0.35 19.62
N ARG A 130 -15.68 0.37 18.64
CA ARG A 130 -16.38 1.45 17.93
C ARG A 130 -17.47 0.91 17.01
N GLY A 131 -17.25 -0.29 16.46
CA GLY A 131 -18.24 -1.05 15.71
C GLY A 131 -19.35 -1.67 16.56
N GLY A 132 -19.33 -1.49 17.88
CA GLY A 132 -20.36 -2.00 18.79
C GLY A 132 -20.32 -3.52 19.01
N MET A 133 -19.23 -4.18 18.63
CA MET A 133 -19.04 -5.60 19.00
C MET A 133 -18.85 -5.74 20.51
N GLU A 134 -19.35 -6.84 21.06
CA GLU A 134 -19.03 -7.23 22.42
C GLU A 134 -17.53 -7.57 22.51
N LEU A 135 -16.83 -6.94 23.44
CA LEU A 135 -15.38 -7.11 23.60
C LEU A 135 -15.10 -8.17 24.66
N GLU A 136 -14.26 -9.15 24.30
CA GLU A 136 -13.81 -10.17 25.23
C GLU A 136 -12.97 -9.55 26.38
N PRO A 137 -13.05 -10.10 27.61
CA PRO A 137 -12.19 -9.68 28.70
C PRO A 137 -10.70 -9.79 28.32
N GLY A 138 -9.98 -8.68 28.39
CA GLY A 138 -8.57 -8.59 27.99
C GLY A 138 -8.33 -7.81 26.70
N TRP A 139 -9.36 -7.34 26.01
CA TRP A 139 -9.23 -6.45 24.85
C TRP A 139 -8.37 -5.21 25.20
N PRO A 140 -7.44 -4.77 24.33
CA PRO A 140 -7.23 -5.22 22.95
C PRO A 140 -6.32 -6.45 22.80
N CYS A 141 -5.77 -7.02 23.87
CA CYS A 141 -4.86 -8.17 23.80
C CYS A 141 -5.59 -9.53 23.64
N SER A 142 -6.91 -9.51 23.45
CA SER A 142 -7.75 -10.67 23.22
C SER A 142 -8.93 -10.31 22.33
N GLY A 143 -9.34 -11.22 21.45
CA GLY A 143 -10.55 -11.11 20.65
C GLY A 143 -10.52 -12.07 19.47
N PRO A 144 -11.68 -12.37 18.88
CA PRO A 144 -11.75 -13.35 17.79
C PRO A 144 -10.99 -12.89 16.55
N LEU A 145 -11.14 -11.62 16.16
CA LEU A 145 -10.45 -11.07 14.98
C LEU A 145 -8.93 -11.03 15.18
N LEU A 146 -8.44 -10.76 16.40
CA LEU A 146 -7.01 -10.87 16.72
C LEU A 146 -6.51 -12.31 16.56
N ARG A 147 -7.24 -13.31 17.05
CA ARG A 147 -6.86 -14.72 16.89
C ARG A 147 -6.80 -15.14 15.42
N MET A 148 -7.75 -14.67 14.60
CA MET A 148 -7.70 -14.89 13.15
C MET A 148 -6.48 -14.23 12.51
N ALA A 149 -6.17 -12.97 12.87
CA ALA A 149 -5.00 -12.27 12.35
C ALA A 149 -3.69 -12.98 12.75
N GLU A 150 -3.62 -13.46 13.99
CA GLU A 150 -2.48 -14.23 14.49
C GLU A 150 -2.32 -15.56 13.73
N ASP A 151 -3.41 -16.31 13.52
CA ASP A 151 -3.37 -17.57 12.80
C ASP A 151 -2.90 -17.37 11.35
N ALA A 152 -3.48 -16.40 10.64
CA ALA A 152 -3.04 -16.02 9.30
C ALA A 152 -1.54 -15.67 9.27
N ALA A 153 -1.07 -14.82 10.18
CA ALA A 153 0.34 -14.43 10.25
C ALA A 153 1.27 -15.60 10.58
N ARG A 154 0.84 -16.56 11.41
CA ARG A 154 1.62 -17.77 11.70
C ARG A 154 1.79 -18.64 10.45
N LYS A 155 0.81 -18.69 9.55
CA LYS A 155 0.95 -19.38 8.25
C LYS A 155 2.01 -18.76 7.35
N LEU A 156 2.34 -17.48 7.55
CA LEU A 156 3.36 -16.77 6.77
C LEU A 156 4.79 -17.01 7.27
N LEU A 157 4.98 -17.32 8.55
CA LEU A 157 6.32 -17.48 9.15
C LEU A 157 7.23 -18.50 8.44
N PRO A 158 6.75 -19.65 7.91
CA PRO A 158 7.59 -20.56 7.13
C PRO A 158 8.29 -19.90 5.94
N ALA A 159 7.69 -18.87 5.32
CA ALA A 159 8.30 -18.15 4.20
C ALA A 159 9.61 -17.45 4.59
N PHE A 160 9.74 -17.03 5.85
CA PHE A 160 10.90 -16.31 6.38
C PHE A 160 12.03 -17.24 6.84
N GLN A 161 11.83 -18.57 6.79
CA GLN A 161 12.83 -19.57 7.17
C GLN A 161 13.94 -19.74 6.11
N THR A 162 14.46 -18.62 5.61
CA THR A 162 15.58 -18.55 4.69
C THR A 162 16.88 -18.24 5.45
N PRO A 163 18.07 -18.53 4.89
CA PRO A 163 19.34 -18.14 5.50
C PRO A 163 19.47 -16.62 5.70
N SER A 164 18.83 -15.82 4.82
CA SER A 164 18.83 -14.36 4.93
C SER A 164 17.81 -13.84 5.95
N GLY A 165 16.71 -14.57 6.17
CA GLY A 165 15.53 -14.08 6.89
C GLY A 165 14.58 -13.25 6.02
N MET A 166 14.88 -13.04 4.73
CA MET A 166 13.95 -12.45 3.78
C MET A 166 12.98 -13.52 3.27
N PRO A 167 11.68 -13.22 3.12
CA PRO A 167 10.68 -14.23 2.80
C PRO A 167 10.67 -14.67 1.34
N TYR A 168 10.28 -15.92 1.10
CA TYR A 168 9.74 -16.32 -0.21
C TYR A 168 8.47 -15.53 -0.55
N GLY A 169 8.15 -15.40 -1.85
CA GLY A 169 6.95 -14.67 -2.29
C GLY A 169 5.64 -15.41 -2.00
N THR A 170 5.67 -16.74 -1.98
CA THR A 170 4.50 -17.61 -1.80
C THR A 170 4.73 -18.64 -0.71
N VAL A 171 3.66 -18.99 0.01
CA VAL A 171 3.64 -20.07 1.00
C VAL A 171 2.33 -20.86 0.88
N ASN A 172 2.39 -22.18 1.06
CA ASN A 172 1.18 -22.99 1.22
C ASN A 172 0.71 -22.93 2.67
N LEU A 173 -0.56 -22.60 2.92
CA LEU A 173 -1.06 -22.36 4.28
C LEU A 173 -1.05 -23.62 5.16
N LEU A 174 -1.19 -24.81 4.55
CA LEU A 174 -1.14 -26.07 5.27
C LEU A 174 0.27 -26.70 5.29
N ARG A 175 1.01 -26.59 4.18
CA ARG A 175 2.26 -27.34 3.93
C ARG A 175 3.54 -26.50 4.05
N GLY A 176 3.43 -25.18 4.19
CA GLY A 176 4.57 -24.27 4.17
C GLY A 176 5.14 -24.02 2.77
N VAL A 177 6.41 -23.68 2.67
CA VAL A 177 7.04 -23.32 1.38
C VAL A 177 7.33 -24.56 0.54
N SER A 178 6.91 -24.56 -0.73
CA SER A 178 7.24 -25.62 -1.68
C SER A 178 8.75 -25.69 -1.94
N PRO A 179 9.38 -26.88 -2.02
CA PRO A 179 10.77 -27.01 -2.45
C PRO A 179 11.07 -26.46 -3.85
N SER A 180 10.04 -26.31 -4.70
CA SER A 180 10.15 -25.73 -6.04
C SER A 180 9.86 -24.23 -6.08
N GLU A 181 9.62 -23.58 -4.95
CA GLU A 181 9.31 -22.16 -4.88
C GLU A 181 10.52 -21.32 -5.34
N THR A 182 10.23 -20.27 -6.12
CA THR A 182 11.28 -19.35 -6.56
C THR A 182 11.83 -18.55 -5.38
N PRO A 183 13.16 -18.45 -5.20
CA PRO A 183 13.74 -17.59 -4.17
C PRO A 183 13.68 -16.10 -4.55
N VAL A 184 13.12 -15.74 -5.70
CA VAL A 184 13.08 -14.36 -6.17
C VAL A 184 11.79 -13.69 -5.73
N THR A 185 11.90 -12.58 -5.01
CA THR A 185 10.78 -11.73 -4.59
C THR A 185 11.10 -10.26 -4.83
N CYS A 186 10.09 -9.38 -4.78
CA CYS A 186 10.30 -7.95 -4.90
C CYS A 186 10.71 -7.30 -3.57
N THR A 187 11.30 -6.10 -3.63
CA THR A 187 11.74 -5.35 -2.44
C THR A 187 10.58 -5.08 -1.46
N ALA A 188 9.41 -4.68 -1.98
CA ALA A 188 8.18 -4.54 -1.20
C ALA A 188 7.78 -5.86 -0.53
N GLY A 189 7.89 -6.98 -1.27
CA GLY A 189 7.61 -8.32 -0.76
C GLY A 189 8.53 -8.80 0.36
N VAL A 190 9.62 -8.08 0.65
CA VAL A 190 10.49 -8.30 1.83
C VAL A 190 10.23 -7.25 2.92
N GLY A 191 9.99 -6.00 2.53
CA GLY A 191 10.01 -4.83 3.42
C GLY A 191 8.69 -4.49 4.11
N THR A 192 7.58 -5.09 3.69
CA THR A 192 6.24 -4.60 4.02
C THR A 192 5.53 -5.50 5.05
N PHE A 193 6.15 -5.69 6.22
CA PHE A 193 5.60 -6.50 7.33
C PHE A 193 5.65 -5.83 8.71
N ILE A 194 6.53 -4.83 8.90
CA ILE A 194 6.84 -4.33 10.25
C ILE A 194 5.63 -3.73 10.97
N LEU A 195 4.64 -3.18 10.26
CA LEU A 195 3.44 -2.60 10.86
C LEU A 195 2.57 -3.69 11.50
N GLU A 196 2.15 -4.66 10.70
CA GLU A 196 1.24 -5.73 11.13
C GLU A 196 1.93 -6.65 12.14
N PHE A 197 3.17 -7.05 11.85
CA PHE A 197 3.89 -8.01 12.69
C PHE A 197 4.28 -7.39 14.04
N SER A 198 4.62 -6.11 14.09
CA SER A 198 4.85 -5.44 15.37
C SER A 198 3.55 -5.26 16.15
N ALA A 199 2.45 -4.86 15.49
CA ALA A 199 1.15 -4.77 16.13
C ALA A 199 0.72 -6.12 16.74
N LEU A 200 0.86 -7.23 15.99
CA LEU A 200 0.62 -8.58 16.50
C LEU A 200 1.48 -8.90 17.71
N SER A 201 2.79 -8.62 17.65
CA SER A 201 3.68 -8.91 18.79
C SER A 201 3.29 -8.14 20.04
N ARG A 202 2.87 -6.88 19.91
CA ARG A 202 2.42 -6.07 21.05
C ARG A 202 1.06 -6.53 21.59
N LEU A 203 0.15 -6.98 20.74
CA LEU A 203 -1.20 -7.43 21.14
C LEU A 203 -1.20 -8.84 21.72
N THR A 204 -0.40 -9.75 21.17
CA THR A 204 -0.34 -11.16 21.59
C THR A 204 0.72 -11.44 22.65
N GLY A 205 1.76 -10.58 22.72
CA GLY A 205 2.94 -10.81 23.54
C GLY A 205 3.94 -11.79 22.93
N ASP A 206 3.70 -12.34 21.74
CA ASP A 206 4.64 -13.21 21.04
C ASP A 206 5.62 -12.37 20.18
N PRO A 207 6.91 -12.30 20.52
CA PRO A 207 7.88 -11.46 19.81
C PRO A 207 8.23 -11.98 18.42
N VAL A 208 7.85 -13.22 18.07
CA VAL A 208 8.28 -13.88 16.83
C VAL A 208 7.95 -13.05 15.59
N PHE A 209 6.82 -12.34 15.57
CA PHE A 209 6.40 -11.57 14.42
C PHE A 209 7.30 -10.34 14.24
N GLU A 210 7.44 -9.48 15.25
CA GLU A 210 8.27 -8.26 15.18
C GLU A 210 9.72 -8.62 14.88
N ASP A 211 10.28 -9.63 15.54
CA ASP A 211 11.65 -10.10 15.32
C ASP A 211 11.86 -10.59 13.88
N THR A 212 10.87 -11.30 13.31
CA THR A 212 10.91 -11.78 11.93
C THR A 212 10.92 -10.63 10.93
N ALA A 213 10.01 -9.66 11.09
CA ALA A 213 9.93 -8.50 10.22
C ALA A 213 11.19 -7.62 10.30
N ARG A 214 11.72 -7.39 11.52
CA ARG A 214 12.98 -6.65 11.73
C ARG A 214 14.16 -7.34 11.07
N ARG A 215 14.29 -8.66 11.24
CA ARG A 215 15.36 -9.43 10.60
C ARG A 215 15.32 -9.31 9.08
N ALA A 216 14.14 -9.40 8.46
CA ALA A 216 13.96 -9.21 7.02
C ALA A 216 14.39 -7.81 6.57
N LEU A 217 13.95 -6.76 7.28
CA LEU A 217 14.33 -5.37 7.02
C LEU A 217 15.85 -5.14 7.13
N SER A 218 16.48 -5.63 8.19
CA SER A 218 17.93 -5.52 8.38
C SER A 218 18.70 -6.27 7.30
N ALA A 219 18.23 -7.44 6.88
CA ALA A 219 18.83 -8.21 5.80
C ALA A 219 18.74 -7.45 4.46
N LEU A 220 17.56 -6.92 4.13
CA LEU A 220 17.33 -6.13 2.92
C LEU A 220 18.20 -4.85 2.90
N TRP A 221 18.28 -4.14 4.02
CA TRP A 221 19.10 -2.93 4.18
C TRP A 221 20.59 -3.15 3.86
N GLN A 222 21.12 -4.34 4.11
CA GLN A 222 22.51 -4.69 3.83
C GLN A 222 22.79 -4.96 2.35
N THR A 223 21.74 -5.05 1.50
CA THR A 223 21.89 -5.37 0.08
C THR A 223 21.93 -4.15 -0.84
N ARG A 224 21.86 -2.94 -0.27
CA ARG A 224 21.95 -1.68 -1.03
C ARG A 224 23.23 -1.59 -1.86
N SER A 225 23.15 -0.88 -2.98
CA SER A 225 24.33 -0.52 -3.77
C SER A 225 25.23 0.49 -3.05
N ASP A 226 26.43 0.69 -3.59
CA ASP A 226 27.38 1.72 -3.10
C ASP A 226 26.80 3.14 -3.15
N ILE A 227 25.80 3.38 -4.00
CA ILE A 227 25.09 4.67 -4.09
C ILE A 227 23.81 4.70 -3.24
N GLY A 228 23.54 3.66 -2.45
CA GLY A 228 22.48 3.62 -1.45
C GLY A 228 21.10 3.20 -1.97
N LEU A 229 20.99 2.72 -3.21
CA LEU A 229 19.72 2.29 -3.81
C LEU A 229 19.51 0.77 -3.66
N VAL A 230 18.25 0.34 -3.77
CA VAL A 230 17.82 -1.06 -3.87
C VAL A 230 17.25 -1.33 -5.25
N GLY A 231 17.40 -2.57 -5.73
CA GLY A 231 16.76 -3.00 -6.97
C GLY A 231 15.27 -3.32 -6.76
N ASN A 232 14.64 -3.85 -7.80
CA ASN A 232 13.23 -4.20 -7.78
C ASN A 232 12.98 -5.62 -7.27
N HIS A 233 13.79 -6.61 -7.72
CA HIS A 233 13.66 -8.02 -7.33
C HIS A 233 15.00 -8.61 -6.89
N ILE A 234 14.96 -9.40 -5.82
CA ILE A 234 16.11 -10.00 -5.15
C ILE A 234 15.91 -11.51 -4.99
N ASP A 235 16.99 -12.27 -5.20
CA ASP A 235 17.07 -13.67 -4.78
C ASP A 235 17.39 -13.71 -3.28
N VAL A 236 16.45 -14.20 -2.47
CA VAL A 236 16.53 -14.15 -1.00
C VAL A 236 17.54 -15.12 -0.41
N LEU A 237 17.99 -16.12 -1.16
CA LEU A 237 18.98 -17.09 -0.70
C LEU A 237 20.40 -16.55 -0.90
N SER A 238 20.67 -16.06 -2.11
CA SER A 238 21.99 -15.52 -2.49
C SER A 238 22.19 -14.05 -2.13
N ARG A 239 21.11 -13.33 -1.81
CA ARG A 239 21.05 -11.88 -1.58
C ARG A 239 21.50 -11.05 -2.80
N LYS A 240 21.30 -11.57 -4.01
CA LYS A 240 21.67 -10.90 -5.26
C LYS A 240 20.44 -10.33 -5.95
N TRP A 241 20.57 -9.09 -6.43
CA TRP A 241 19.55 -8.42 -7.22
C TRP A 241 19.42 -9.07 -8.60
N VAL A 242 18.22 -9.55 -8.91
CA VAL A 242 17.83 -10.13 -10.20
C VAL A 242 17.29 -9.05 -11.14
N ALA A 243 16.52 -8.09 -10.61
CA ALA A 243 16.10 -6.88 -11.31
C ALA A 243 16.71 -5.66 -10.61
N GLN A 244 17.63 -4.98 -11.30
CA GLN A 244 18.49 -3.92 -10.74
C GLN A 244 17.98 -2.50 -11.03
N ASP A 245 16.80 -2.38 -11.63
CA ASP A 245 16.11 -1.10 -11.74
C ASP A 245 15.65 -0.65 -10.35
N ALA A 246 16.03 0.57 -10.00
CA ALA A 246 15.68 1.24 -8.75
C ALA A 246 14.71 2.38 -9.06
N GLY A 247 13.71 2.52 -8.22
CA GLY A 247 12.69 3.57 -8.31
C GLY A 247 11.87 3.57 -7.03
N ILE A 248 10.83 4.40 -7.01
CA ILE A 248 9.88 4.46 -5.87
C ILE A 248 8.57 3.73 -6.16
N GLY A 249 8.39 3.20 -7.38
CA GLY A 249 7.14 2.59 -7.82
C GLY A 249 7.03 1.10 -7.52
N ALA A 250 6.31 0.41 -8.40
CA ALA A 250 5.84 -0.96 -8.24
C ALA A 250 6.96 -1.92 -7.82
N GLY A 251 6.75 -2.65 -6.72
CA GLY A 251 7.70 -3.64 -6.21
C GLY A 251 8.76 -3.07 -5.27
N VAL A 252 8.77 -1.76 -5.02
CA VAL A 252 9.64 -1.08 -4.05
C VAL A 252 8.83 -0.17 -3.12
N ASP A 253 7.88 0.59 -3.66
CA ASP A 253 6.93 1.48 -2.98
C ASP A 253 6.79 1.34 -1.45
N SER A 254 6.03 0.34 -1.01
CA SER A 254 5.59 0.12 0.36
C SER A 254 6.73 -0.21 1.33
N TYR A 255 7.90 -0.62 0.84
CA TYR A 255 9.10 -0.73 1.69
C TYR A 255 9.46 0.63 2.27
N PHE A 256 9.47 1.70 1.46
CA PHE A 256 9.76 3.04 1.95
C PHE A 256 8.66 3.56 2.87
N GLU A 257 7.40 3.27 2.54
CA GLU A 257 6.27 3.62 3.38
C GLU A 257 6.39 2.98 4.77
N TYR A 258 6.76 1.70 4.85
CA TYR A 258 6.85 0.95 6.10
C TYR A 258 8.03 1.38 6.97
N LEU A 259 9.12 1.88 6.38
CA LEU A 259 10.19 2.50 7.16
C LEU A 259 9.70 3.77 7.88
N VAL A 260 8.89 4.61 7.22
CA VAL A 260 8.36 5.85 7.82
C VAL A 260 7.23 5.55 8.79
N LYS A 261 6.21 4.80 8.35
CA LYS A 261 5.06 4.46 9.19
C LYS A 261 5.49 3.59 10.37
N GLY A 262 6.43 2.67 10.18
CA GLY A 262 7.00 1.86 11.25
C GLY A 262 7.76 2.71 12.26
N ALA A 263 8.56 3.68 11.79
CA ALA A 263 9.21 4.64 12.68
C ALA A 263 8.22 5.45 13.52
N ILE A 264 7.08 5.85 12.94
CA ILE A 264 6.03 6.59 13.66
C ILE A 264 5.33 5.70 14.67
N LEU A 265 4.86 4.52 14.24
CA LEU A 265 4.10 3.58 15.08
C LEU A 265 4.93 3.09 16.28
N LEU A 266 6.20 2.77 16.04
CA LEU A 266 7.08 2.15 17.03
C LEU A 266 8.01 3.15 17.74
N GLN A 267 7.95 4.44 17.35
CA GLN A 267 8.90 5.48 17.77
C GLN A 267 10.36 5.09 17.49
N ASP A 268 10.59 4.42 16.36
CA ASP A 268 11.84 3.78 16.02
C ASP A 268 12.74 4.69 15.16
N GLN A 269 13.83 5.17 15.77
CA GLN A 269 14.79 6.04 15.09
C GLN A 269 15.64 5.30 14.05
N GLU A 270 15.82 3.99 14.17
CA GLU A 270 16.58 3.21 13.21
C GLU A 270 15.83 3.17 11.87
N LEU A 271 14.54 2.84 11.89
CA LEU A 271 13.69 2.82 10.69
C LEU A 271 13.65 4.19 9.99
N LEU A 272 13.51 5.27 10.76
CA LEU A 272 13.55 6.63 10.21
C LEU A 272 14.91 6.98 9.61
N SER A 273 16.00 6.54 10.25
CA SER A 273 17.35 6.74 9.74
C SER A 273 17.59 5.98 8.43
N MET A 274 17.01 4.79 8.31
CA MET A 274 17.05 4.00 7.09
C MET A 274 16.34 4.73 5.95
N PHE A 275 15.10 5.17 6.17
CA PHE A 275 14.36 5.96 5.19
C PHE A 275 15.12 7.22 4.77
N ARG A 276 15.64 8.00 5.72
CA ARG A 276 16.39 9.23 5.41
C ARG A 276 17.63 8.98 4.55
N ALA A 277 18.27 7.81 4.67
CA ALA A 277 19.37 7.45 3.78
C ALA A 277 18.88 7.14 2.37
N TYR A 278 17.75 6.44 2.24
CA TYR A 278 17.12 6.20 0.95
C TYR A 278 16.62 7.49 0.30
N ASP A 279 15.94 8.38 1.03
CA ASP A 279 15.50 9.67 0.49
C ASP A 279 16.70 10.43 -0.08
N ARG A 280 17.84 10.52 0.62
CA ARG A 280 19.04 11.14 0.06
C ARG A 280 19.50 10.51 -1.26
N ALA A 281 19.48 9.19 -1.39
CA ALA A 281 19.86 8.50 -2.62
C ALA A 281 18.83 8.76 -3.74
N ILE A 282 17.54 8.67 -3.44
CA ILE A 282 16.41 8.94 -4.34
C ILE A 282 16.49 10.39 -4.86
N GLN A 283 16.68 11.37 -3.97
CA GLN A 283 16.83 12.77 -4.35
C GLN A 283 18.04 13.01 -5.29
N ASN A 284 19.13 12.26 -5.09
CA ASN A 284 20.34 12.44 -5.89
C ASN A 284 20.30 11.75 -7.24
N TYR A 285 19.64 10.59 -7.34
CA TYR A 285 19.75 9.72 -8.51
C TYR A 285 18.44 9.49 -9.25
N THR A 286 17.29 9.51 -8.59
CA THR A 286 16.00 9.19 -9.23
C THR A 286 15.16 10.44 -9.50
N ARG A 287 15.37 11.54 -8.77
CA ARG A 287 14.55 12.76 -8.90
C ARG A 287 15.02 13.64 -10.07
N PHE A 288 14.14 13.89 -11.03
CA PHE A 288 14.33 14.81 -12.15
C PHE A 288 13.07 15.68 -12.33
N ASP A 289 13.17 16.99 -12.10
CA ASP A 289 12.04 17.94 -12.19
C ASP A 289 10.77 17.47 -11.45
N ASP A 290 10.96 16.98 -10.21
CA ASP A 290 9.91 16.42 -9.34
C ASP A 290 9.20 15.16 -9.90
N TRP A 291 9.80 14.50 -10.90
CA TRP A 291 9.53 13.11 -11.28
C TRP A 291 10.56 12.17 -10.66
N TYR A 292 10.17 10.92 -10.43
CA TYR A 292 11.05 9.90 -9.82
C TYR A 292 11.27 8.75 -10.80
N LEU A 293 12.26 8.93 -11.67
CA LEU A 293 12.52 8.01 -12.78
C LEU A 293 13.17 6.72 -12.29
N TRP A 294 12.98 5.66 -13.07
CA TRP A 294 13.70 4.41 -12.85
C TRP A 294 15.14 4.56 -13.31
N VAL A 295 16.07 4.10 -12.47
CA VAL A 295 17.52 4.16 -12.71
C VAL A 295 18.18 2.83 -12.40
N GLN A 296 19.35 2.59 -12.98
CA GLN A 296 20.15 1.43 -12.62
C GLN A 296 20.76 1.62 -11.23
N MET A 297 20.52 0.68 -10.30
CA MET A 297 20.80 0.87 -8.87
C MET A 297 22.27 1.13 -8.50
N HIS A 298 23.24 0.71 -9.32
CA HIS A 298 24.67 0.87 -9.04
C HIS A 298 25.27 2.13 -9.70
N LYS A 299 24.64 2.65 -10.75
CA LYS A 299 25.16 3.76 -11.55
C LYS A 299 24.32 5.03 -11.47
N GLY A 300 23.05 4.93 -11.08
CA GLY A 300 22.10 6.05 -11.11
C GLY A 300 21.75 6.53 -12.51
N THR A 301 22.10 5.76 -13.56
CA THR A 301 21.74 6.09 -14.94
C THR A 301 20.28 5.73 -15.19
N VAL A 302 19.52 6.68 -15.75
CA VAL A 302 18.10 6.48 -16.12
C VAL A 302 17.96 5.23 -17.00
N SER A 303 17.15 4.27 -16.56
CA SER A 303 16.81 3.06 -17.29
C SER A 303 15.45 3.20 -17.97
N MET A 304 14.46 3.74 -17.27
CA MET A 304 13.13 4.02 -17.82
C MET A 304 12.61 5.39 -17.34
N PRO A 305 12.43 6.37 -18.25
CA PRO A 305 11.90 7.68 -17.90
C PRO A 305 10.36 7.66 -17.86
N VAL A 306 9.80 6.85 -16.97
CA VAL A 306 8.35 6.65 -16.82
C VAL A 306 7.90 7.04 -15.42
N PHE A 307 6.63 7.44 -15.32
CA PHE A 307 5.88 7.51 -14.07
C PHE A 307 4.90 6.34 -14.02
N GLN A 308 4.82 5.66 -12.88
CA GLN A 308 3.85 4.61 -12.63
C GLN A 308 2.72 5.11 -11.73
N SER A 309 1.48 4.70 -12.00
CA SER A 309 0.31 5.08 -11.17
C SER A 309 0.53 4.84 -9.68
N LEU A 310 1.19 3.74 -9.31
CA LEU A 310 1.53 3.35 -7.94
C LEU A 310 2.48 4.33 -7.25
N GLU A 311 3.29 5.11 -7.98
CA GLU A 311 4.18 6.13 -7.40
C GLU A 311 3.40 7.30 -6.79
N ALA A 312 2.09 7.38 -7.05
CA ALA A 312 1.23 8.43 -6.55
C ALA A 312 1.04 8.42 -5.02
N PHE A 313 1.53 7.42 -4.29
CA PHE A 313 1.60 7.41 -2.81
C PHE A 313 2.68 8.36 -2.25
N TRP A 314 3.72 8.65 -3.04
CA TRP A 314 4.93 9.33 -2.57
C TRP A 314 4.69 10.74 -2.01
N PRO A 315 3.83 11.59 -2.63
CA PRO A 315 3.49 12.89 -2.04
C PRO A 315 2.91 12.79 -0.63
N GLY A 316 2.03 11.81 -0.37
CA GLY A 316 1.49 11.58 0.97
C GLY A 316 2.58 11.19 1.98
N LEU A 317 3.56 10.40 1.55
CA LEU A 317 4.72 10.06 2.38
C LEU A 317 5.59 11.30 2.69
N GLN A 318 5.77 12.19 1.71
CA GLN A 318 6.47 13.47 1.90
C GLN A 318 5.74 14.38 2.88
N SER A 319 4.40 14.49 2.75
CA SER A 319 3.55 15.24 3.69
C SER A 319 3.68 14.70 5.11
N LEU A 320 3.66 13.38 5.28
CA LEU A 320 3.79 12.72 6.60
C LEU A 320 5.11 13.05 7.30
N LEU A 321 6.16 13.34 6.53
CA LEU A 321 7.48 13.75 7.03
C LEU A 321 7.61 15.27 7.21
N GLY A 322 6.55 16.03 6.92
CA GLY A 322 6.51 17.48 7.03
C GLY A 322 7.08 18.22 5.82
N ASP A 323 7.35 17.55 4.70
CA ASP A 323 7.88 18.18 3.49
C ASP A 323 6.78 18.53 2.49
N LEU A 324 5.96 19.51 2.89
CA LEU A 324 4.80 19.95 2.12
C LEU A 324 5.20 20.56 0.76
N ASP A 325 6.35 21.24 0.70
CA ASP A 325 6.80 21.90 -0.53
C ASP A 325 7.17 20.87 -1.61
N ARG A 326 7.90 19.79 -1.27
CA ARG A 326 8.17 18.69 -2.24
C ARG A 326 6.89 17.92 -2.55
N ALA A 327 6.04 17.67 -1.55
CA ALA A 327 4.78 16.96 -1.73
C ALA A 327 3.89 17.65 -2.76
N VAL A 328 3.67 18.97 -2.62
CA VAL A 328 2.82 19.74 -3.54
C VAL A 328 3.36 19.73 -4.97
N ARG A 329 4.67 19.91 -5.17
CA ARG A 329 5.25 19.89 -6.54
C ARG A 329 5.15 18.52 -7.19
N THR A 330 5.47 17.46 -6.44
CA THR A 330 5.34 16.08 -6.94
C THR A 330 3.87 15.76 -7.26
N PHE A 331 2.95 16.14 -6.37
CA PHE A 331 1.52 15.95 -6.56
C PHE A 331 0.99 16.69 -7.79
N GLN A 332 1.46 17.92 -8.05
CA GLN A 332 1.08 18.70 -9.23
C GLN A 332 1.46 17.98 -10.54
N ASN A 333 2.64 17.37 -10.61
CA ASN A 333 3.05 16.55 -11.75
C ASN A 333 2.07 15.40 -11.97
N TYR A 334 1.76 14.63 -10.93
CA TYR A 334 0.88 13.47 -11.04
C TYR A 334 -0.57 13.87 -11.34
N TYR A 335 -1.04 14.96 -10.75
CA TYR A 335 -2.35 15.54 -11.03
C TYR A 335 -2.47 16.03 -12.47
N SER A 336 -1.39 16.53 -13.09
CA SER A 336 -1.42 16.91 -14.51
C SER A 336 -1.72 15.71 -15.42
N VAL A 337 -1.20 14.52 -15.10
CA VAL A 337 -1.50 13.27 -15.81
C VAL A 337 -2.95 12.88 -15.60
N TRP A 338 -3.46 12.94 -14.36
CA TRP A 338 -4.88 12.69 -14.07
C TRP A 338 -5.79 13.64 -14.86
N ARG A 339 -5.44 14.92 -14.94
CA ARG A 339 -6.19 15.92 -15.72
C ARG A 339 -6.20 15.63 -17.22
N GLN A 340 -5.13 15.02 -17.74
CA GLN A 340 -5.01 14.67 -19.15
C GLN A 340 -5.88 13.46 -19.52
N PHE A 341 -5.94 12.42 -18.68
CA PHE A 341 -6.57 11.15 -19.02
C PHE A 341 -7.85 10.82 -18.24
N GLY A 342 -8.20 11.59 -17.20
CA GLY A 342 -9.33 11.31 -16.32
C GLY A 342 -9.07 10.21 -15.27
N GLY A 343 -7.86 9.65 -15.28
CA GLY A 343 -7.34 8.64 -14.36
C GLY A 343 -5.81 8.56 -14.56
N LEU A 344 -5.07 7.91 -13.64
CA LEU A 344 -3.65 7.65 -13.88
C LEU A 344 -3.50 6.41 -14.77
N PRO A 345 -2.85 6.49 -15.95
CA PRO A 345 -2.46 5.29 -16.67
C PRO A 345 -1.47 4.51 -15.82
N GLU A 346 -1.43 3.18 -15.97
CA GLU A 346 -0.48 2.36 -15.23
C GLU A 346 0.96 2.82 -15.47
N PHE A 347 1.30 3.18 -16.72
CA PHE A 347 2.57 3.80 -17.09
C PHE A 347 2.36 5.04 -17.96
N TYR A 348 2.99 6.14 -17.56
CA TYR A 348 3.09 7.39 -18.31
C TYR A 348 4.54 7.63 -18.72
N SER A 349 4.77 7.85 -20.01
CA SER A 349 6.09 8.13 -20.55
C SER A 349 6.35 9.64 -20.52
N ILE A 350 7.26 10.05 -19.63
CA ILE A 350 7.50 11.48 -19.36
C ILE A 350 8.06 12.22 -20.57
N PRO A 351 9.04 11.68 -21.35
CA PRO A 351 9.55 12.37 -22.53
C PRO A 351 8.53 12.55 -23.65
N GLN A 352 7.58 11.62 -23.78
CA GLN A 352 6.56 11.61 -24.83
C GLN A 352 5.29 12.36 -24.40
N GLY A 353 5.10 12.58 -23.09
CA GLY A 353 3.88 13.19 -22.56
C GLY A 353 2.62 12.34 -22.78
N TYR A 354 2.78 11.01 -22.86
CA TYR A 354 1.72 10.08 -23.25
C TYR A 354 1.82 8.71 -22.57
N THR A 355 0.78 7.90 -22.67
CA THR A 355 0.74 6.55 -22.09
C THR A 355 1.71 5.59 -22.80
N VAL A 356 2.18 4.57 -22.06
CA VAL A 356 2.98 3.48 -22.63
C VAL A 356 2.07 2.39 -23.21
N ASP A 357 2.41 1.90 -24.41
CA ASP A 357 1.67 0.83 -25.10
C ASP A 357 1.45 -0.39 -24.18
N LYS A 358 0.21 -0.90 -24.13
CA LYS A 358 -0.27 -2.01 -23.27
C LYS A 358 -0.25 -1.73 -21.76
N ARG A 359 0.01 -0.49 -21.34
CA ARG A 359 0.01 -0.05 -19.93
C ARG A 359 -0.81 1.24 -19.75
N GLU A 360 -1.79 1.46 -20.62
CA GLU A 360 -2.65 2.64 -20.63
C GLU A 360 -3.81 2.53 -19.63
N GLY A 361 -4.16 1.31 -19.23
CA GLY A 361 -5.30 1.04 -18.36
C GLY A 361 -5.16 1.65 -16.96
N TYR A 362 -6.29 1.94 -16.33
CA TYR A 362 -6.40 2.33 -14.93
C TYR A 362 -7.15 1.25 -14.15
N PRO A 363 -6.45 0.38 -13.41
CA PRO A 363 -7.07 -0.73 -12.67
C PRO A 363 -7.63 -0.27 -11.32
N LEU A 364 -8.20 0.94 -11.25
CA LEU A 364 -8.81 1.52 -10.04
C LEU A 364 -7.83 1.70 -8.85
N ARG A 365 -6.61 2.16 -9.13
CA ARG A 365 -5.55 2.39 -8.11
C ARG A 365 -5.92 3.50 -7.09
N PRO A 366 -5.78 3.28 -5.78
CA PRO A 366 -6.15 4.27 -4.76
C PRO A 366 -5.06 5.31 -4.44
N ASP A 367 -3.82 5.10 -4.88
CA ASP A 367 -2.61 5.77 -4.40
C ASP A 367 -2.69 7.31 -4.46
N GLN A 368 -3.23 7.86 -5.54
CA GLN A 368 -3.36 9.31 -5.69
C GLN A 368 -4.35 9.90 -4.67
N VAL A 369 -5.48 9.22 -4.42
CA VAL A 369 -6.45 9.67 -3.42
C VAL A 369 -5.85 9.52 -2.02
N GLY A 370 -5.09 8.44 -1.77
CA GLY A 370 -4.34 8.26 -0.53
C GLY A 370 -3.43 9.44 -0.22
N SER A 371 -2.69 9.94 -1.21
CA SER A 371 -1.82 11.12 -1.06
C SER A 371 -2.57 12.45 -0.86
N VAL A 372 -3.84 12.56 -1.25
CA VAL A 372 -4.63 13.78 -0.97
C VAL A 372 -5.09 13.81 0.49
N VAL A 373 -5.30 12.64 1.09
CA VAL A 373 -5.79 12.50 2.47
C VAL A 373 -4.66 12.65 3.49
N MET A 374 -3.45 12.17 3.17
CA MET A 374 -2.24 12.27 4.00
C MET A 374 -1.61 13.66 3.92
#